data_AF-A0A7W0A4M7-F1
#
_entry.id   AF-A0A7W0A4M7-F1
#
_cell.length_a   1.000
_cell.length_b   1.000
_cell.length_c   1.000
_cell.angle_alpha   90.00
_cell.angle_beta   90.00
_cell.angle_gamma   90.00
#
_symmetry.space_group_name_H-M   'P 1'
#
loop_
_entity.id
_entity.type
_entity.pdbx_description
1 polymer ?
#
loop_
_entity_poly.entity_id
_entity_poly.type
_entity_poly.pdbx_seq_one_letter_code
_entity_poly.pdbx_strand_id
1 'polypeptide(L)'
;MTVHTITPSRETLHGTFSSTFAPVLTIAPGDSIEATTLDARWSIEPPTPNRLGDQFTPRDPERDGGHALCGPIAITGAKPGMTLAVRIDELVTDRWGWNVAGGIDNTINERLRIGEDTDRFRMIWNLDPDTTTATNQLGHTVQMRPFFGVMGMPDASGELLPTAPPRPTGGNIDCKELVAGTTLYLPIAVEGALFSVGDGHAAQGDGEISGTAIECPIA
;
A
#
# COMPACT_ATOMS: atom_id res chain seq x y z
N MET A 1 -7.97 -24.46 7.17
CA MET A 1 -7.14 -23.25 7.06
C MET A 1 -6.12 -23.53 5.99
N THR A 2 -6.32 -22.94 4.84
CA THR A 2 -5.43 -23.03 3.67
C THR A 2 -4.64 -21.74 3.58
N VAL A 3 -3.39 -21.83 3.13
CA VAL A 3 -2.58 -20.66 2.78
C VAL A 3 -2.62 -20.51 1.27
N HIS A 4 -2.98 -19.32 0.81
CA HIS A 4 -2.99 -18.94 -0.61
C HIS A 4 -1.86 -17.95 -0.88
N THR A 5 -1.37 -17.90 -2.11
CA THR A 5 -0.31 -16.97 -2.50
C THR A 5 -0.83 -16.04 -3.59
N ILE A 6 -0.51 -14.75 -3.46
CA ILE A 6 -0.72 -13.75 -4.51
C ILE A 6 0.60 -13.01 -4.74
N THR A 7 1.02 -12.98 -5.99
CA THR A 7 2.24 -12.29 -6.43
C THR A 7 1.90 -11.25 -7.49
N PRO A 8 2.65 -10.15 -7.62
CA PRO A 8 2.36 -9.10 -8.59
C PRO A 8 2.38 -9.64 -10.03
N SER A 9 1.23 -9.62 -10.69
CA SER A 9 1.05 -9.82 -12.12
C SER A 9 0.03 -8.83 -12.66
N ARG A 10 -0.18 -8.80 -13.97
CA ARG A 10 -1.16 -7.89 -14.55
C ARG A 10 -2.58 -8.22 -14.09
N GLU A 11 -2.85 -9.50 -13.88
CA GLU A 11 -4.16 -10.02 -13.46
C GLU A 11 -4.43 -9.71 -11.99
N THR A 12 -3.39 -9.66 -11.15
CA THR A 12 -3.53 -9.46 -9.70
C THR A 12 -3.40 -8.01 -9.26
N LEU A 13 -2.93 -7.14 -10.14
CA LEU A 13 -2.69 -5.72 -9.82
C LEU A 13 -3.81 -4.83 -10.35
N HIS A 14 -4.17 -3.82 -9.55
CA HIS A 14 -5.04 -2.72 -9.95
C HIS A 14 -4.72 -1.47 -9.12
N GLY A 15 -5.09 -0.29 -9.60
CA GLY A 15 -4.83 1.00 -8.92
C GLY A 15 -6.06 1.82 -8.61
N THR A 16 -7.22 1.17 -8.56
CA THR A 16 -8.52 1.74 -8.17
C THR A 16 -9.33 0.65 -7.49
N PHE A 17 -10.31 1.01 -6.67
CA PHE A 17 -11.29 0.05 -6.15
C PHE A 17 -12.53 0.07 -7.04
N SER A 18 -13.07 -1.09 -7.39
CA SER A 18 -14.38 -1.18 -8.02
C SER A 18 -15.07 -2.50 -7.71
N SER A 19 -16.38 -2.43 -7.43
CA SER A 19 -17.21 -3.64 -7.25
C SER A 19 -17.48 -4.38 -8.55
N THR A 20 -17.06 -3.80 -9.69
CA THR A 20 -17.16 -4.43 -11.02
C THR A 20 -15.96 -5.33 -11.35
N PHE A 21 -14.90 -5.31 -10.53
CA PHE A 21 -13.71 -6.13 -10.77
C PHE A 21 -13.99 -7.59 -10.43
N ALA A 22 -13.52 -8.48 -11.31
CA ALA A 22 -13.54 -9.91 -11.04
C ALA A 22 -12.50 -10.23 -9.95
N PRO A 23 -12.83 -11.12 -8.99
CA PRO A 23 -11.86 -11.53 -7.99
C PRO A 23 -10.75 -12.35 -8.63
N VAL A 24 -9.50 -12.08 -8.22
CA VAL A 24 -8.30 -12.80 -8.68
C VAL A 24 -8.06 -14.07 -7.86
N LEU A 25 -8.65 -14.10 -6.66
CA LEU A 25 -8.63 -15.20 -5.72
C LEU A 25 -9.97 -15.22 -4.96
N THR A 26 -10.48 -16.41 -4.66
CA THR A 26 -11.61 -16.60 -3.73
C THR A 26 -11.18 -17.52 -2.60
N ILE A 27 -11.33 -17.08 -1.35
CA ILE A 27 -10.93 -17.82 -0.15
C ILE A 27 -12.11 -18.13 0.76
N ALA A 28 -11.92 -19.05 1.71
CA ALA A 28 -12.87 -19.26 2.80
C ALA A 28 -12.53 -18.36 4.01
N PRO A 29 -13.50 -17.95 4.83
CA PRO A 29 -13.21 -17.30 6.11
C PRO A 29 -12.24 -18.13 6.96
N GLY A 30 -11.18 -17.50 7.45
CA GLY A 30 -10.14 -18.13 8.27
C GLY A 30 -8.96 -18.71 7.49
N ASP A 31 -8.95 -18.62 6.16
CA ASP A 31 -7.73 -18.86 5.36
C ASP A 31 -6.73 -17.70 5.51
N SER A 32 -5.46 -17.98 5.17
CA SER A 32 -4.38 -16.98 5.13
C SER A 32 -3.96 -16.69 3.68
N ILE A 33 -3.42 -15.50 3.46
CA ILE A 33 -2.86 -15.07 2.18
C ILE A 33 -1.43 -14.60 2.43
N GLU A 34 -0.50 -15.15 1.66
CA GLU A 34 0.87 -14.64 1.53
C GLU A 34 0.89 -13.74 0.29
N ALA A 35 1.05 -12.44 0.50
CA ALA A 35 0.87 -11.42 -0.54
C ALA A 35 2.15 -10.63 -0.76
N THR A 36 2.80 -10.85 -1.90
CA THR A 36 3.89 -9.96 -2.33
C THR A 36 3.30 -8.77 -3.06
N THR A 37 3.64 -7.54 -2.64
CA THR A 37 3.17 -6.30 -3.25
C THR A 37 4.32 -5.54 -3.91
N LEU A 38 4.01 -4.67 -4.87
CA LEU A 38 4.95 -3.61 -5.30
C LEU A 38 4.91 -2.45 -4.28
N ASP A 39 5.80 -1.48 -4.45
CA ASP A 39 5.67 -0.19 -3.76
C ASP A 39 4.51 0.64 -4.36
N ALA A 40 4.13 1.71 -3.66
CA ALA A 40 3.08 2.66 -4.03
C ALA A 40 3.12 3.10 -5.52
N ARG A 41 4.31 3.23 -6.11
CA ARG A 41 4.53 3.74 -7.48
C ARG A 41 4.64 2.68 -8.55
N TRP A 42 4.32 1.42 -8.26
CA TRP A 42 4.42 0.32 -9.22
C TRP A 42 5.86 0.07 -9.68
N SER A 43 6.87 0.41 -8.87
CA SER A 43 8.27 0.23 -9.28
C SER A 43 8.65 -1.25 -9.18
N ILE A 44 9.46 -1.70 -10.13
CA ILE A 44 9.99 -3.08 -10.17
C ILE A 44 11.49 -3.14 -9.85
N GLU A 45 12.10 -1.98 -9.63
CA GLU A 45 13.49 -1.83 -9.21
C GLU A 45 13.62 -0.62 -8.26
N PRO A 46 14.69 -0.57 -7.44
CA PRO A 46 14.92 0.55 -6.54
C PRO A 46 15.10 1.87 -7.31
N PRO A 47 14.43 2.97 -6.91
CA PRO A 47 14.71 4.27 -7.46
C PRO A 47 16.10 4.77 -7.03
N THR A 48 16.60 5.75 -7.78
CA THR A 48 17.77 6.55 -7.36
C THR A 48 17.29 7.96 -6.98
N PRO A 49 18.14 8.80 -6.37
CA PRO A 49 17.75 10.17 -6.06
C PRO A 49 17.22 10.96 -7.28
N ASN A 50 17.68 10.62 -8.49
CA ASN A 50 17.36 11.35 -9.73
C ASN A 50 16.49 10.56 -10.74
N ARG A 51 16.13 9.29 -10.47
CA ARG A 51 15.33 8.45 -11.39
C ARG A 51 14.37 7.57 -10.60
N LEU A 52 13.12 7.46 -11.05
CA LEU A 52 12.07 6.65 -10.40
C LEU A 52 12.25 5.13 -10.51
N GLY A 53 13.22 4.66 -11.31
CA GLY A 53 13.32 3.25 -11.68
C GLY A 53 12.32 2.90 -12.78
N ASP A 54 12.41 1.67 -13.28
CA ASP A 54 11.40 1.09 -14.16
C ASP A 54 10.12 0.76 -13.38
N GLN A 55 8.98 0.94 -14.06
CA GLN A 55 7.67 0.64 -13.53
C GLN A 55 7.09 -0.62 -14.17
N PHE A 56 6.24 -1.30 -13.43
CA PHE A 56 5.47 -2.44 -13.92
C PHE A 56 4.63 -2.02 -15.13
N THR A 57 4.72 -2.79 -16.21
CA THR A 57 3.95 -2.59 -17.44
C THR A 57 3.47 -3.93 -17.99
N PRO A 58 2.34 -3.98 -18.73
CA PRO A 58 1.47 -2.86 -19.13
C PRO A 58 0.62 -2.31 -17.97
N ARG A 59 0.18 -1.04 -18.08
CA ARG A 59 -0.79 -0.41 -17.17
C ARG A 59 -2.04 0.01 -17.92
N ASP A 60 -3.19 -0.19 -17.28
CA ASP A 60 -4.48 0.33 -17.73
C ASP A 60 -4.64 1.76 -17.19
N PRO A 61 -4.66 2.79 -18.04
CA PRO A 61 -4.72 4.18 -17.59
C PRO A 61 -6.01 4.54 -16.84
N GLU A 62 -7.10 3.79 -17.03
CA GLU A 62 -8.36 4.02 -16.32
C GLU A 62 -8.36 3.33 -14.95
N ARG A 63 -7.79 2.13 -14.86
CA ARG A 63 -7.84 1.30 -13.64
C ARG A 63 -6.65 1.47 -12.72
N ASP A 64 -5.50 1.86 -13.25
CA ASP A 64 -4.24 1.85 -12.51
C ASP A 64 -3.81 3.25 -12.06
N GLY A 65 -4.74 4.18 -11.83
CA GLY A 65 -4.40 5.58 -11.52
C GLY A 65 -3.73 5.81 -10.15
N GLY A 66 -3.92 4.92 -9.18
CA GLY A 66 -3.44 5.04 -7.80
C GLY A 66 -2.33 4.06 -7.42
N HIS A 67 -2.31 3.69 -6.14
CA HIS A 67 -1.33 2.76 -5.55
C HIS A 67 -1.41 1.37 -6.21
N ALA A 68 -0.29 0.65 -6.28
CA ALA A 68 -0.29 -0.74 -6.77
C ALA A 68 -0.91 -1.67 -5.71
N LEU A 69 -2.13 -2.14 -5.96
CA LEU A 69 -2.83 -3.04 -5.05
C LEU A 69 -2.87 -4.47 -5.58
N CYS A 70 -2.64 -5.44 -4.70
CA CYS A 70 -2.88 -6.85 -4.94
C CYS A 70 -4.32 -7.21 -4.56
N GLY A 71 -5.08 -7.74 -5.52
CA GLY A 71 -6.49 -8.06 -5.34
C GLY A 71 -7.29 -7.94 -6.65
N PRO A 72 -8.63 -7.86 -6.58
CA PRO A 72 -9.43 -8.06 -5.38
C PRO A 72 -9.57 -9.54 -5.00
N ILE A 73 -9.58 -9.81 -3.71
CA ILE A 73 -9.80 -11.14 -3.12
C ILE A 73 -11.24 -11.23 -2.64
N ALA A 74 -11.97 -12.24 -3.13
CA ALA A 74 -13.30 -12.55 -2.65
C ALA A 74 -13.25 -13.48 -1.42
N ILE A 75 -14.10 -13.22 -0.44
CA ILE A 75 -14.30 -14.08 0.73
C ILE A 75 -15.66 -14.77 0.62
N THR A 76 -15.63 -16.10 0.61
CA THR A 76 -16.82 -16.93 0.47
C THR A 76 -17.84 -16.62 1.57
N GLY A 77 -19.07 -16.27 1.18
CA GLY A 77 -20.17 -15.98 2.10
C GLY A 77 -20.15 -14.57 2.71
N ALA A 78 -19.16 -13.73 2.40
CA ALA A 78 -19.15 -12.33 2.80
C ALA A 78 -20.30 -11.56 2.12
N LYS A 79 -21.07 -10.82 2.91
CA LYS A 79 -22.25 -10.06 2.45
C LYS A 79 -22.23 -8.63 2.99
N PRO A 80 -22.85 -7.67 2.27
CA PRO A 80 -23.04 -6.32 2.78
C PRO A 80 -23.63 -6.28 4.20
N GLY A 81 -23.06 -5.44 5.06
CA GLY A 81 -23.46 -5.30 6.46
C GLY A 81 -22.74 -6.24 7.44
N MET A 82 -21.94 -7.19 6.95
CA MET A 82 -21.02 -7.97 7.78
C MET A 82 -19.73 -7.18 8.05
N THR A 83 -18.84 -7.75 8.87
CA THR A 83 -17.50 -7.20 9.13
C THR A 83 -16.44 -8.18 8.66
N LEU A 84 -15.48 -7.68 7.89
CA LEU A 84 -14.25 -8.39 7.56
C LEU A 84 -13.23 -8.12 8.67
N ALA A 85 -12.68 -9.18 9.25
CA ALA A 85 -11.54 -9.09 10.17
C ALA A 85 -10.28 -9.52 9.40
N VAL A 86 -9.33 -8.60 9.26
CA VAL A 86 -8.03 -8.80 8.60
C VAL A 86 -6.97 -8.85 9.69
N ARG A 87 -6.50 -10.05 10.03
CA ARG A 87 -5.40 -10.25 10.96
C ARG A 87 -4.09 -10.21 10.18
N ILE A 88 -3.13 -9.43 10.66
CA ILE A 88 -1.81 -9.29 10.07
C ILE A 88 -0.87 -10.22 10.83
N ASP A 89 -0.35 -11.22 10.14
CA ASP A 89 0.44 -12.29 10.78
C ASP A 89 1.91 -11.93 10.80
N GLU A 90 2.42 -11.58 9.63
CA GLU A 90 3.82 -11.25 9.38
C GLU A 90 3.89 -10.20 8.27
N LEU A 91 4.95 -9.40 8.29
CA LEU A 91 5.25 -8.41 7.26
C LEU A 91 6.77 -8.35 7.10
N VAL A 92 7.26 -8.59 5.89
CA VAL A 92 8.68 -8.52 5.56
C VAL A 92 8.86 -7.51 4.44
N THR A 93 9.63 -6.45 4.69
CA THR A 93 9.98 -5.49 3.64
C THR A 93 11.00 -6.08 2.68
N ASP A 94 11.03 -5.59 1.45
CA ASP A 94 12.20 -5.71 0.61
C ASP A 94 13.40 -4.93 1.23
N ARG A 95 14.54 -4.92 0.56
CA ARG A 95 15.80 -4.31 1.02
C ARG A 95 15.97 -2.85 0.55
N TRP A 96 14.94 -2.27 -0.06
CA TRP A 96 14.98 -0.90 -0.54
C TRP A 96 13.65 -0.19 -0.29
N GLY A 97 13.74 1.12 -0.07
CA GLY A 97 12.56 1.98 0.01
C GLY A 97 12.88 3.41 -0.38
N TRP A 98 11.85 4.22 -0.49
CA TRP A 98 11.99 5.61 -0.87
C TRP A 98 10.95 6.49 -0.19
N ASN A 99 11.25 7.76 -0.04
CA ASN A 99 10.22 8.74 0.26
C ASN A 99 10.54 10.07 -0.41
N VAL A 100 9.52 10.92 -0.58
CA VAL A 100 9.66 12.24 -1.19
C VAL A 100 9.08 13.30 -0.25
N ALA A 101 9.73 14.45 -0.23
CA ALA A 101 9.17 15.70 0.30
C ALA A 101 9.22 16.79 -0.79
N GLY A 102 8.27 17.73 -0.73
CA GLY A 102 8.14 18.80 -1.73
C GLY A 102 7.35 18.40 -2.98
N GLY A 103 7.30 19.29 -3.95
CA GLY A 103 6.69 19.06 -5.27
C GLY A 103 5.17 19.07 -5.27
N ILE A 104 4.58 19.54 -4.17
CA ILE A 104 3.16 19.83 -3.97
C ILE A 104 3.11 21.12 -3.15
N ASP A 105 2.35 22.11 -3.62
CA ASP A 105 2.14 23.35 -2.87
C ASP A 105 1.20 23.06 -1.68
N ASN A 106 1.75 23.09 -0.47
CA ASN A 106 0.99 22.92 0.76
C ASN A 106 1.61 23.72 1.91
N THR A 107 0.82 23.97 2.94
CA THR A 107 1.23 24.81 4.09
C THR A 107 2.43 24.25 4.86
N ILE A 108 2.66 22.93 4.84
CA ILE A 108 3.81 22.31 5.51
C ILE A 108 5.09 22.62 4.73
N ASN A 109 5.08 22.39 3.41
CA ASN A 109 6.20 22.70 2.53
C ASN A 109 6.54 24.19 2.57
N GLU A 110 5.54 25.08 2.52
CA GLU A 110 5.74 26.53 2.67
C GLU A 110 6.43 26.90 4.00
N ARG A 111 5.93 26.38 5.13
CA ARG A 111 6.47 26.70 6.46
C ARG A 111 7.88 26.16 6.67
N LEU A 112 8.17 24.98 6.10
CA LEU A 112 9.48 24.34 6.18
C LEU A 112 10.42 24.76 5.03
N ARG A 113 9.95 25.62 4.12
CA ARG A 113 10.68 26.08 2.93
C ARG A 113 11.18 24.93 2.06
N ILE A 114 10.40 23.85 2.00
CA ILE A 114 10.64 22.71 1.12
C ILE A 114 10.13 23.10 -0.26
N GLY A 115 11.02 23.14 -1.26
CA GLY A 115 10.65 23.55 -2.61
C GLY A 115 11.33 24.82 -3.12
N GLU A 116 11.95 25.62 -2.24
CA GLU A 116 12.58 26.90 -2.63
C GLU A 116 13.81 26.70 -3.54
N ASP A 117 14.63 25.67 -3.25
CA ASP A 117 15.87 25.38 -3.98
C ASP A 117 15.79 24.12 -4.87
N THR A 118 14.75 23.30 -4.72
CA THR A 118 14.53 22.08 -5.54
C THR A 118 13.08 21.64 -5.49
N ASP A 119 12.54 21.23 -6.65
CA ASP A 119 11.14 20.84 -6.78
C ASP A 119 10.77 19.64 -5.90
N ARG A 120 11.66 18.65 -5.72
CA ARG A 120 11.40 17.44 -4.91
C ARG A 120 12.68 16.91 -4.28
N PHE A 121 12.63 16.66 -2.97
CA PHE A 121 13.67 15.93 -2.25
C PHE A 121 13.31 14.45 -2.17
N ARG A 122 14.10 13.60 -2.80
CA ARG A 122 13.95 12.14 -2.70
C ARG A 122 15.00 11.54 -1.78
N MET A 123 14.55 10.74 -0.83
CA MET A 123 15.42 9.90 -0.02
C MET A 123 15.29 8.45 -0.48
N ILE A 124 16.44 7.79 -0.61
CA ILE A 124 16.56 6.39 -0.96
C ILE A 124 17.09 5.67 0.28
N TRP A 125 16.36 4.66 0.72
CA TRP A 125 16.61 3.92 1.95
C TRP A 125 17.09 2.52 1.62
N ASN A 126 18.20 2.12 2.24
CA ASN A 126 18.58 0.73 2.35
C ASN A 126 17.86 0.14 3.57
N LEU A 127 17.03 -0.87 3.34
CA LEU A 127 16.23 -1.52 4.37
C LEU A 127 16.91 -2.83 4.78
N ASP A 128 17.03 -3.04 6.08
CA ASP A 128 17.55 -4.25 6.65
C ASP A 128 16.44 -4.94 7.47
N PRO A 129 15.71 -5.90 6.88
CA PRO A 129 14.63 -6.60 7.58
C PRO A 129 15.16 -7.48 8.73
N ASP A 130 16.43 -7.87 8.69
CA ASP A 130 17.05 -8.72 9.72
C ASP A 130 17.30 -7.92 11.01
N THR A 131 17.74 -6.66 10.87
CA THR A 131 17.93 -5.74 12.01
C THR A 131 16.73 -4.83 12.24
N THR A 132 15.73 -4.85 11.36
CA THR A 132 14.57 -3.94 11.33
C THR A 132 14.97 -2.46 11.31
N THR A 133 16.01 -2.10 10.55
CA THR A 133 16.48 -0.72 10.42
C THR A 133 16.48 -0.24 8.97
N ALA A 134 16.29 1.06 8.77
CA ALA A 134 16.40 1.70 7.47
C ALA A 134 17.44 2.83 7.53
N THR A 135 18.37 2.87 6.58
CA THR A 135 19.38 3.95 6.50
C THR A 135 19.36 4.60 5.13
N ASN A 136 19.28 5.93 5.07
CA ASN A 136 19.24 6.67 3.81
C ASN A 136 20.62 7.08 3.30
N GLN A 137 20.68 7.64 2.09
CA GLN A 137 21.92 8.09 1.45
C GLN A 137 22.64 9.25 2.17
N LEU A 138 22.00 9.88 3.16
CA LEU A 138 22.56 10.94 3.99
C LEU A 138 23.10 10.42 5.33
N GLY A 139 23.00 9.11 5.59
CA GLY A 139 23.42 8.48 6.84
C GLY A 139 22.41 8.61 7.99
N HIS A 140 21.17 9.01 7.72
CA HIS A 140 20.10 8.96 8.72
C HIS A 140 19.57 7.55 8.85
N THR A 141 19.41 7.09 10.09
CA THR A 141 18.88 5.75 10.40
C THR A 141 17.60 5.86 11.22
N VAL A 142 16.61 5.04 10.89
CA VAL A 142 15.36 4.90 11.64
C VAL A 142 15.03 3.43 11.90
N GLN A 143 14.26 3.19 12.95
CA GLN A 143 13.68 1.88 13.24
C GLN A 143 12.51 1.62 12.29
N MET A 144 12.50 0.45 11.66
CA MET A 144 11.37 0.00 10.84
C MET A 144 10.28 -0.61 11.72
N ARG A 145 9.04 -0.38 11.29
CA ARG A 145 7.84 -1.00 11.84
C ARG A 145 6.84 -1.18 10.68
N PRO A 146 7.04 -2.21 9.84
CA PRO A 146 6.36 -2.30 8.56
C PRO A 146 4.84 -2.44 8.70
N PHE A 147 4.11 -1.89 7.74
CA PHE A 147 2.66 -2.01 7.59
C PHE A 147 2.23 -1.70 6.15
N PHE A 148 0.99 -2.04 5.80
CA PHE A 148 0.37 -1.60 4.55
C PHE A 148 -0.42 -0.30 4.78
N GLY A 149 -0.13 0.74 3.99
CA GLY A 149 -0.90 1.98 3.96
C GLY A 149 -2.31 1.76 3.40
N VAL A 150 -2.42 0.90 2.38
CA VAL A 150 -3.69 0.57 1.74
C VAL A 150 -4.17 -0.83 2.12
N MET A 151 -5.29 -0.88 2.83
CA MET A 151 -6.08 -2.10 3.04
C MET A 151 -7.56 -1.75 2.94
N GLY A 152 -8.26 -2.29 1.95
CA GLY A 152 -9.64 -1.89 1.74
C GLY A 152 -10.38 -2.67 0.68
N MET A 153 -11.60 -2.22 0.43
CA MET A 153 -12.51 -2.80 -0.54
C MET A 153 -13.40 -1.72 -1.18
N PRO A 154 -13.99 -1.97 -2.36
CA PRO A 154 -14.89 -1.02 -3.00
C PRO A 154 -16.19 -0.83 -2.20
N ASP A 155 -16.88 0.26 -2.48
CA ASP A 155 -18.29 0.42 -2.10
C ASP A 155 -19.22 -0.18 -3.17
N ALA A 156 -20.53 -0.06 -2.95
CA ALA A 156 -21.55 -0.59 -3.85
C ALA A 156 -21.85 0.28 -5.07
N SER A 157 -21.09 1.35 -5.34
CA SER A 157 -21.36 2.28 -6.45
C SER A 157 -21.17 1.68 -7.84
N GLY A 158 -20.24 0.72 -7.98
CA GLY A 158 -19.81 0.22 -9.28
C GLY A 158 -18.86 1.15 -10.03
N GLU A 159 -18.46 2.27 -9.41
CA GLU A 159 -17.52 3.22 -10.01
C GLU A 159 -16.06 2.74 -9.88
N LEU A 160 -15.15 3.43 -10.59
CA LEU A 160 -13.71 3.34 -10.35
C LEU A 160 -13.34 4.35 -9.26
N LEU A 161 -13.08 3.85 -8.06
CA LEU A 161 -12.75 4.68 -6.91
C LEU A 161 -11.23 4.84 -6.78
N PRO A 162 -10.70 6.06 -6.64
CA PRO A 162 -9.28 6.25 -6.38
C PRO A 162 -8.86 5.64 -5.04
N THR A 163 -7.60 5.23 -4.92
CA THR A 163 -7.06 4.61 -3.70
C THR A 163 -6.97 5.59 -2.53
N ALA A 164 -6.70 6.87 -2.81
CA ALA A 164 -6.75 7.97 -1.86
C ALA A 164 -8.00 8.85 -2.10
N PRO A 165 -8.63 9.42 -1.06
CA PRO A 165 -8.38 9.27 0.39
C PRO A 165 -8.92 7.94 0.97
N PRO A 166 -8.75 7.64 2.28
CA PRO A 166 -9.43 6.51 2.91
C PRO A 166 -10.95 6.66 2.87
N ARG A 167 -11.65 5.54 3.06
CA ARG A 167 -13.10 5.37 2.99
C ARG A 167 -13.62 4.58 4.19
N PRO A 168 -14.94 4.56 4.44
CA PRO A 168 -15.53 3.68 5.45
C PRO A 168 -15.18 2.20 5.26
N THR A 169 -14.89 1.77 4.02
CA THR A 169 -14.49 0.41 3.64
C THR A 169 -12.98 0.17 3.67
N GLY A 170 -12.21 1.05 4.31
CA GLY A 170 -10.74 1.02 4.35
C GLY A 170 -10.12 1.89 3.25
N GLY A 171 -9.09 1.43 2.57
CA GLY A 171 -8.36 2.19 1.55
C GLY A 171 -7.04 2.72 2.11
N ASN A 172 -6.63 3.93 1.72
CA ASN A 172 -5.40 4.61 2.17
C ASN A 172 -5.48 5.05 3.64
N ILE A 173 -5.43 4.12 4.58
CA ILE A 173 -5.63 4.39 6.00
C ILE A 173 -4.36 5.01 6.60
N ASP A 174 -3.18 4.56 6.15
CA ASP A 174 -1.87 5.06 6.56
C ASP A 174 -1.67 5.07 8.08
N CYS A 175 -2.12 3.98 8.72
CA CYS A 175 -2.08 3.82 10.17
C CYS A 175 -0.91 2.91 10.57
N LYS A 176 0.17 3.53 11.07
CA LYS A 176 1.41 2.86 11.49
C LYS A 176 1.24 1.83 12.62
N GLU A 177 0.06 1.76 13.22
CA GLU A 177 -0.32 0.76 14.21
C GLU A 177 -0.74 -0.57 13.58
N LEU A 178 -1.03 -0.62 12.26
CA LEU A 178 -1.47 -1.81 11.53
C LEU A 178 -0.32 -2.76 11.19
N VAL A 179 0.35 -3.24 12.22
CA VAL A 179 1.57 -4.05 12.14
C VAL A 179 1.26 -5.53 12.42
N ALA A 180 2.26 -6.40 12.26
CA ALA A 180 2.15 -7.81 12.64
C ALA A 180 1.60 -7.98 14.07
N GLY A 181 0.64 -8.89 14.23
CA GLY A 181 -0.09 -9.15 15.47
C GLY A 181 -1.35 -8.29 15.66
N THR A 182 -1.67 -7.36 14.76
CA THR A 182 -2.89 -6.55 14.85
C THR A 182 -4.03 -7.10 14.00
N THR A 183 -5.25 -6.61 14.23
CA THR A 183 -6.43 -6.94 13.43
C THR A 183 -7.16 -5.66 13.03
N LEU A 184 -7.35 -5.48 11.73
CA LEU A 184 -8.18 -4.44 11.15
C LEU A 184 -9.61 -4.98 10.93
N TYR A 185 -10.61 -4.23 11.38
CA TYR A 185 -12.02 -4.56 11.17
C TYR A 185 -12.64 -3.59 10.18
N LEU A 186 -13.13 -4.09 9.05
CA LEU A 186 -13.73 -3.28 7.99
C LEU A 186 -15.20 -3.68 7.76
N PRO A 187 -16.12 -2.72 7.60
CA PRO A 187 -17.49 -3.02 7.20
C PRO A 187 -17.51 -3.50 5.75
N ILE A 188 -18.16 -4.64 5.50
CA ILE A 188 -18.34 -5.19 4.17
C ILE A 188 -19.46 -4.43 3.47
N ALA A 189 -19.15 -3.79 2.34
CA ALA A 189 -20.11 -3.03 1.54
C ALA A 189 -20.64 -3.80 0.31
N VAL A 190 -19.92 -4.82 -0.15
CA VAL A 190 -20.25 -5.58 -1.36
C VAL A 190 -20.15 -7.09 -1.11
N GLU A 191 -20.86 -7.87 -1.92
CA GLU A 191 -20.79 -9.33 -1.87
C GLU A 191 -19.36 -9.81 -2.15
N GLY A 192 -18.90 -10.81 -1.39
CA GLY A 192 -17.52 -11.29 -1.47
C GLY A 192 -16.48 -10.35 -0.87
N ALA A 193 -16.87 -9.17 -0.35
CA ALA A 193 -16.02 -8.08 0.11
C ALA A 193 -15.13 -7.46 -0.99
N LEU A 194 -14.39 -8.24 -1.78
CA LEU A 194 -13.44 -7.75 -2.79
C LEU A 194 -12.27 -6.97 -2.16
N PHE A 195 -11.62 -7.59 -1.18
CA PHE A 195 -10.53 -6.99 -0.42
C PHE A 195 -9.24 -6.88 -1.24
N SER A 196 -8.53 -5.77 -1.12
CA SER A 196 -7.23 -5.55 -1.76
C SER A 196 -6.26 -4.89 -0.78
N VAL A 197 -4.97 -5.15 -0.97
CA VAL A 197 -3.89 -4.66 -0.11
C VAL A 197 -2.70 -4.21 -0.94
N GLY A 198 -1.96 -3.20 -0.47
CA GLY A 198 -0.77 -2.69 -1.13
C GLY A 198 -0.21 -1.51 -0.36
N ASP A 199 0.64 -0.73 -1.03
CA ASP A 199 1.23 0.49 -0.44
C ASP A 199 2.08 0.18 0.80
N GLY A 200 3.12 -0.63 0.62
CA GLY A 200 3.95 -1.09 1.72
C GLY A 200 4.83 0.02 2.30
N HIS A 201 4.79 0.21 3.62
CA HIS A 201 5.56 1.22 4.33
C HIS A 201 6.54 0.55 5.29
N ALA A 202 7.84 0.81 5.17
CA ALA A 202 8.83 0.32 6.12
C ALA A 202 8.81 1.08 7.45
N ALA A 203 8.55 2.39 7.40
CA ALA A 203 8.34 3.24 8.56
C ALA A 203 7.54 4.50 8.18
N GLN A 204 6.72 4.98 9.10
CA GLN A 204 5.94 6.20 8.95
C GLN A 204 5.82 6.97 10.28
N GLY A 205 5.84 8.30 10.20
CA GLY A 205 5.47 9.19 11.31
C GLY A 205 3.96 9.45 11.39
N ASP A 206 3.51 10.07 12.48
CA ASP A 206 2.10 10.47 12.59
C ASP A 206 1.76 11.56 11.58
N GLY A 207 0.70 11.30 10.80
CA GLY A 207 0.15 12.24 9.81
C GLY A 207 0.88 12.26 8.47
N GLU A 208 1.91 11.42 8.26
CA GLU A 208 2.58 11.26 6.96
C GLU A 208 2.91 12.61 6.27
N ILE A 209 3.48 13.54 7.04
CA ILE A 209 3.44 14.98 6.70
C ILE A 209 4.18 15.37 5.41
N SER A 210 5.13 14.55 4.93
CA SER A 210 5.80 14.75 3.64
C SER A 210 4.95 14.27 2.44
N GLY A 211 3.85 13.57 2.71
CA GLY A 211 2.95 12.93 1.74
C GLY A 211 3.37 11.54 1.28
N THR A 212 4.43 10.98 1.87
CA THR A 212 4.87 9.58 1.68
C THR A 212 5.54 9.07 2.95
N ALA A 213 5.37 7.80 3.24
CA ALA A 213 6.17 7.02 4.20
C ALA A 213 7.50 6.59 3.56
N ILE A 214 8.27 5.72 4.23
CA ILE A 214 9.31 4.95 3.51
C ILE A 214 8.60 3.86 2.70
N GLU A 215 8.21 4.21 1.48
CA GLU A 215 7.54 3.35 0.51
C GLU A 215 8.45 2.19 0.08
N CYS A 216 7.93 0.97 0.09
CA CYS A 216 8.65 -0.24 -0.29
C CYS A 216 7.72 -1.39 -0.69
N PRO A 217 8.22 -2.38 -1.45
CA PRO A 217 7.56 -3.68 -1.56
C PRO A 217 7.54 -4.40 -0.21
N ILE A 218 6.44 -5.12 0.08
CA ILE A 218 6.28 -5.97 1.27
C ILE A 218 5.77 -7.36 0.84
N ALA A 219 6.17 -8.39 1.58
CA ALA A 219 5.63 -9.75 1.54
C ALA A 219 5.04 -10.17 2.89
#